data_AF-A0A9Q0PQ73-F1
#
_entry.id   AF-A0A9Q0PQ73-F1
#
_cell.length_a   1.000
_cell.length_b   1.000
_cell.length_c   1.000
_cell.angle_alpha   90.00
_cell.angle_beta   90.00
_cell.angle_gamma   90.00
#
_symmetry.space_group_name_H-M   'P 1'
#
loop_
_entity.id
_entity.type
_entity.pdbx_description
1 polymer ?
#
loop_
_entity_poly.entity_id
_entity_poly.type
_entity_poly.pdbx_seq_one_letter_code
_entity_poly.pdbx_strand_id
1 'polypeptide(L)'
;MAHIWQWNGNGQAPGGLIEGIADFVRLKANYAPSHWVQPGQGDKWDQGYDVTAKFLDYCNGLRNGFVAELNKKMRTGYSAQYFVDLLGKTVDQLWVDYKARYGQ
;
A
#
# COMPACT_ATOMS: atom_id res chain seq x y z
N MET A 1 -14.82 4.61 -5.78
CA MET A 1 -15.43 3.66 -4.84
C MET A 1 -14.87 2.27 -5.14
N ALA A 2 -13.82 1.83 -4.45
CA ALA A 2 -13.21 0.50 -4.64
C ALA A 2 -13.60 -0.51 -3.54
N HIS A 3 -14.48 -0.10 -2.61
CA HIS A 3 -14.79 -0.83 -1.37
C HIS A 3 -15.63 -2.10 -1.55
N ILE A 4 -16.09 -2.44 -2.77
CA ILE A 4 -16.88 -3.67 -2.98
C ILE A 4 -16.01 -4.94 -2.89
N TRP A 5 -14.73 -4.85 -3.27
CA TRP A 5 -13.78 -5.99 -3.28
C TRP A 5 -12.66 -5.87 -2.24
N GLN A 6 -12.65 -4.77 -1.49
CA GLN A 6 -11.59 -4.46 -0.54
C GLN A 6 -11.99 -4.88 0.87
N TRP A 7 -11.09 -5.59 1.55
CA TRP A 7 -11.28 -5.97 2.95
C TRP A 7 -10.60 -4.97 3.88
N ASN A 8 -11.29 -4.62 4.97
CA ASN A 8 -10.77 -3.70 5.99
C ASN A 8 -10.04 -4.41 7.16
N GLY A 9 -9.70 -5.70 7.00
CA GLY A 9 -9.07 -6.47 8.08
C GLY A 9 -9.97 -6.66 9.29
N ASN A 10 -11.29 -6.79 9.11
CA ASN A 10 -12.27 -6.81 10.22
C ASN A 10 -12.14 -5.58 11.16
N GLY A 11 -11.85 -4.42 10.57
CA GLY A 11 -11.63 -3.15 11.29
C GLY A 11 -10.24 -3.00 11.92
N GLN A 12 -9.35 -3.97 11.75
CA GLN A 12 -8.00 -3.96 12.34
C GLN A 12 -6.95 -3.33 11.41
N ALA A 13 -7.25 -3.21 10.12
CA ALA A 13 -6.32 -2.60 9.18
C ALA A 13 -6.22 -1.09 9.43
N PRO A 14 -5.02 -0.48 9.34
CA PRO A 14 -4.86 0.96 9.41
C PRO A 14 -5.72 1.67 8.37
N GLY A 15 -6.42 2.73 8.76
CA GLY A 15 -7.30 3.48 7.86
C GLY A 15 -6.58 3.94 6.59
N GLY A 16 -5.36 4.47 6.72
CA GLY A 16 -4.58 4.90 5.57
C GLY A 16 -4.05 3.76 4.68
N LEU A 17 -3.95 2.52 5.19
CA LEU A 17 -3.74 1.35 4.32
C LEU A 17 -4.98 1.09 3.46
N ILE A 18 -6.17 1.22 4.04
CA ILE A 18 -7.43 1.03 3.32
C ILE A 18 -7.62 2.10 2.25
N GLU A 19 -7.46 3.38 2.59
CA GLU A 19 -7.53 4.46 1.60
C GLU A 19 -6.45 4.30 0.53
N GLY A 20 -5.23 3.95 0.93
CA GLY A 20 -4.10 3.73 0.04
C GLY A 20 -4.30 2.60 -0.98
N ILE A 21 -4.96 1.51 -0.61
CA ILE A 21 -5.31 0.44 -1.57
C ILE A 21 -6.33 0.94 -2.60
N ALA A 22 -7.31 1.74 -2.18
CA ALA A 22 -8.27 2.32 -3.11
C ALA A 22 -7.58 3.25 -4.11
N ASP A 23 -6.61 4.05 -3.65
CA ASP A 23 -5.81 4.93 -4.50
C ASP A 23 -4.76 4.18 -5.33
N PHE A 24 -4.22 3.06 -4.85
CA PHE A 24 -3.38 2.17 -5.67
C PHE A 24 -4.15 1.68 -6.90
N VAL A 25 -5.42 1.29 -6.76
CA VAL A 25 -6.25 0.89 -7.91
C VAL A 25 -6.42 2.04 -8.90
N ARG A 26 -6.66 3.28 -8.42
CA ARG A 26 -6.71 4.48 -9.27
C ARG A 26 -5.38 4.71 -9.99
N LEU A 27 -4.26 4.53 -9.30
CA LEU A 27 -2.92 4.65 -9.86
C LEU A 27 -2.69 3.64 -10.99
N LYS A 28 -2.99 2.35 -10.77
CA LYS A 28 -2.79 1.30 -11.79
C LYS A 28 -3.72 1.45 -12.99
N ALA A 29 -4.87 2.07 -12.79
CA ALA A 29 -5.81 2.40 -13.86
C ALA A 29 -5.46 3.71 -14.60
N ASN A 30 -4.29 4.33 -14.32
CA ASN A 30 -3.84 5.59 -14.90
C ASN A 30 -4.80 6.78 -14.64
N TYR A 31 -5.49 6.77 -13.50
CA TYR A 31 -6.37 7.85 -13.04
C TYR A 31 -5.78 8.66 -11.87
N ALA A 32 -4.47 8.60 -11.67
CA ALA A 32 -3.80 9.43 -10.66
C ALA A 32 -3.89 10.93 -11.03
N PRO A 33 -4.50 11.78 -10.19
CA PRO A 33 -4.48 13.24 -10.34
C PRO A 33 -3.06 13.81 -10.42
N SER A 34 -2.92 14.95 -11.13
CA SER A 34 -1.63 15.63 -11.31
C SER A 34 -1.03 16.21 -10.02
N HIS A 35 -1.85 16.47 -8.99
CA HIS A 35 -1.41 17.02 -7.71
C HIS A 35 -0.96 15.95 -6.70
N TRP A 36 -0.97 14.67 -7.07
CA TRP A 36 -0.49 13.62 -6.20
C TRP A 36 1.00 13.77 -5.91
N VAL A 37 1.39 13.35 -4.71
CA VAL A 37 2.78 13.34 -4.27
C VAL A 37 3.65 12.50 -5.20
N GLN A 38 4.92 12.87 -5.27
CA GLN A 38 5.92 12.09 -5.98
C GLN A 38 6.28 10.82 -5.19
N PRO A 39 6.73 9.74 -5.85
CA PRO A 39 7.34 8.61 -5.15
C PRO A 39 8.39 9.08 -4.15
N GLY A 40 8.44 8.46 -2.98
CA GLY A 40 9.37 8.81 -1.90
C GLY A 40 8.91 9.97 -1.01
N GLN A 41 7.83 10.68 -1.32
CA GLN A 41 7.27 11.71 -0.43
C GLN A 41 6.35 11.11 0.66
N GLY A 42 6.03 11.93 1.67
CA GLY A 42 5.26 11.54 2.86
C GLY A 42 6.13 11.01 4.01
N ASP A 43 5.52 10.90 5.18
CA ASP A 43 6.21 10.63 6.44
C ASP A 43 6.05 9.18 6.89
N LYS A 44 4.91 8.55 6.56
CA LYS A 44 4.58 7.19 7.01
C LYS A 44 3.91 6.38 5.90
N TRP A 45 4.20 5.08 5.89
CA TRP A 45 3.70 4.15 4.86
C TRP A 45 2.18 3.98 4.84
N ASP A 46 1.48 4.20 5.96
CA ASP A 46 0.02 4.13 6.11
C ASP A 46 -0.61 5.52 6.32
N GLN A 47 0.03 6.58 5.82
CA GLN A 47 -0.49 7.95 5.89
C GLN A 47 -1.82 8.12 5.15
N GLY A 48 -2.11 7.24 4.20
CA GLY A 48 -3.31 7.27 3.39
C GLY A 48 -3.03 7.68 1.96
N TYR A 49 -4.11 7.60 1.18
CA TYR A 49 -4.21 8.19 -0.16
C TYR A 49 -3.03 7.87 -1.09
N ASP A 50 -2.52 8.90 -1.76
CA ASP A 50 -1.45 8.85 -2.73
C ASP A 50 -0.10 8.43 -2.14
N VAL A 51 0.24 8.87 -0.92
CA VAL A 51 1.46 8.45 -0.21
C VAL A 51 1.49 6.93 -0.06
N THR A 52 0.44 6.34 0.52
CA THR A 52 0.35 4.89 0.69
C THR A 52 0.25 4.21 -0.68
N ALA A 53 -0.49 4.75 -1.64
CA ALA A 53 -0.65 4.16 -2.97
C ALA A 53 0.69 4.02 -3.71
N LYS A 54 1.56 5.03 -3.65
CA LYS A 54 2.89 5.00 -4.26
C LYS A 54 3.80 3.97 -3.59
N PHE A 55 3.73 3.84 -2.27
CA PHE A 55 4.43 2.78 -1.55
C PHE A 55 3.94 1.37 -1.92
N LEU A 56 2.62 1.19 -2.02
CA LEU A 56 2.03 -0.08 -2.45
C LEU A 56 2.40 -0.43 -3.90
N ASP A 57 2.56 0.56 -4.79
CA ASP A 57 3.06 0.34 -6.15
C ASP A 57 4.53 -0.10 -6.17
N TYR A 58 5.38 0.47 -5.31
CA TYR A 58 6.73 -0.04 -5.10
C TYR A 58 6.72 -1.50 -4.63
N CYS A 59 5.94 -1.83 -3.59
CA CYS A 59 5.79 -3.20 -3.09
C CYS A 59 5.29 -4.17 -4.18
N ASN A 60 4.34 -3.73 -5.01
CA ASN A 60 3.86 -4.51 -6.14
C ASN A 60 4.91 -4.67 -7.27
N GLY A 61 5.84 -3.73 -7.39
CA GLY A 61 7.02 -3.84 -8.25
C GLY A 61 8.04 -4.87 -7.75
N LEU A 62 8.13 -5.08 -6.43
CA LEU A 62 8.97 -6.15 -5.84
C LEU A 62 8.35 -7.54 -6.04
N ARG A 63 7.03 -7.64 -5.91
CA ARG A 63 6.28 -8.88 -6.16
C ARG A 63 4.97 -8.55 -6.87
N ASN A 64 4.86 -8.98 -8.12
CA ASN A 64 3.63 -8.80 -8.88
C ASN A 64 2.44 -9.44 -8.14
N GLY A 65 1.34 -8.70 -8.02
CA GLY A 65 0.14 -9.14 -7.31
C GLY A 65 0.21 -8.98 -5.79
N PHE A 66 1.24 -8.34 -5.24
CA PHE A 66 1.36 -8.08 -3.80
C PHE A 66 0.09 -7.48 -3.20
N VAL A 67 -0.44 -6.40 -3.79
CA VAL A 67 -1.61 -5.69 -3.23
C VAL A 67 -2.86 -6.56 -3.25
N ALA A 68 -3.04 -7.36 -4.30
CA ALA A 68 -4.17 -8.28 -4.41
C ALA A 68 -4.11 -9.37 -3.32
N GLU A 69 -2.93 -9.96 -3.10
CA GLU A 69 -2.73 -10.97 -2.06
C GLU A 69 -2.82 -10.39 -0.65
N LEU A 70 -2.30 -9.17 -0.42
CA LEU A 70 -2.48 -8.46 0.85
C LEU A 70 -3.97 -8.24 1.14
N ASN A 71 -4.72 -7.72 0.17
CA ASN A 71 -6.17 -7.54 0.30
C ASN A 71 -6.88 -8.86 0.61
N LYS A 72 -6.52 -9.96 -0.06
CA LYS A 72 -7.07 -11.29 0.19
C LYS A 72 -6.78 -11.79 1.61
N LYS A 73 -5.54 -11.62 2.11
CA LYS A 73 -5.18 -11.97 3.49
C LYS A 73 -5.94 -11.13 4.52
N MET A 74 -6.34 -9.91 4.17
CA MET A 74 -7.13 -9.03 5.03
C MET A 74 -8.60 -9.43 5.18
N ARG A 75 -9.06 -10.53 4.57
CA ARG A 75 -10.47 -10.95 4.61
C ARG A 75 -11.00 -11.18 6.02
N THR A 76 -10.18 -11.67 6.94
CA THR A 76 -10.62 -12.05 8.30
C THR A 76 -9.95 -11.27 9.42
N GLY A 77 -8.96 -10.42 9.11
CA GLY A 77 -8.16 -9.69 10.09
C GLY A 77 -6.98 -9.00 9.43
N TYR A 78 -6.25 -8.18 10.16
CA TYR A 78 -5.01 -7.56 9.66
C TYR A 78 -3.83 -7.84 10.59
N SER A 79 -2.66 -8.09 10.01
CA SER A 79 -1.38 -8.13 10.70
C SER A 79 -0.28 -7.57 9.82
N ALA A 80 0.61 -6.75 10.39
CA ALA A 80 1.80 -6.26 9.70
C ALA A 80 2.73 -7.42 9.25
N GLN A 81 2.60 -8.60 9.86
CA GLN A 81 3.32 -9.81 9.46
C GLN A 81 3.00 -10.22 8.01
N TYR A 82 1.86 -9.81 7.45
CA TYR A 82 1.53 -10.12 6.06
C TYR A 82 2.53 -9.53 5.06
N PHE A 83 3.21 -8.42 5.39
CA PHE A 83 4.30 -7.89 4.57
C PHE A 83 5.50 -8.84 4.57
N VAL A 84 5.82 -9.43 5.73
CA VAL A 84 6.90 -10.41 5.85
C VAL A 84 6.53 -11.69 5.09
N ASP A 85 5.29 -12.18 5.24
CA ASP A 85 4.81 -13.37 4.53
C ASP A 85 4.90 -13.22 3.00
N LEU A 86 4.67 -12.00 2.48
CA LEU A 86 4.57 -11.73 1.05
C LEU A 86 5.88 -11.26 0.42
N LEU A 87 6.73 -10.54 1.17
CA LEU A 87 7.94 -9.89 0.65
C LEU A 87 9.21 -10.22 1.45
N GLY A 88 9.11 -11.00 2.53
CA GLY A 88 10.25 -11.40 3.37
C GLY A 88 10.82 -10.29 4.25
N LYS A 89 10.18 -9.12 4.31
CA LYS A 89 10.63 -7.94 5.07
C LYS A 89 9.48 -7.32 5.87
N THR A 90 9.80 -6.66 6.98
CA THR A 90 8.78 -5.90 7.71
C THR A 90 8.34 -4.68 6.90
N VAL A 91 7.13 -4.17 7.17
CA VAL A 91 6.63 -2.97 6.49
C VAL A 91 7.55 -1.76 6.71
N ASP A 92 8.18 -1.65 7.89
CA ASP A 92 9.11 -0.56 8.19
C ASP A 92 10.41 -0.67 7.38
N GLN A 93 10.96 -1.88 7.22
CA GLN A 93 12.12 -2.11 6.36
C GLN A 93 11.81 -1.76 4.89
N LEU A 94 10.63 -2.18 4.41
CA LEU A 94 10.18 -1.86 3.06
C LEU A 94 9.99 -0.35 2.87
N TRP A 95 9.47 0.35 3.89
CA TRP A 95 9.32 1.80 3.86
C TRP A 95 10.68 2.51 3.80
N VAL A 96 11.65 2.07 4.59
CA VAL A 96 13.03 2.59 4.52
C VAL A 96 13.63 2.37 3.14
N ASP A 97 13.50 1.17 2.57
CA ASP A 97 14.00 0.86 1.22
C ASP A 97 13.33 1.73 0.15
N TYR A 98 12.02 1.95 0.28
CA TYR A 98 11.25 2.84 -0.60
C TYR A 98 11.76 4.29 -0.53
N LYS A 99 11.96 4.82 0.69
CA LYS A 99 12.49 6.18 0.90
C LYS A 99 13.92 6.31 0.38
N ALA A 100 14.76 5.29 0.56
CA ALA A 100 16.12 5.28 0.01
C ALA A 100 16.13 5.28 -1.53
N ARG A 101 15.15 4.62 -2.15
CA ARG A 101 15.05 4.52 -3.62
C ARG A 101 14.47 5.78 -4.27
N TYR A 102 13.53 6.47 -3.62
CA TYR A 102 12.75 7.54 -4.25
C TYR A 102 12.76 8.87 -3.51
N GLY A 103 13.23 8.94 -2.26
CA GLY A 103 13.18 10.15 -1.43
C GLY A 103 14.24 11.20 -1.75
N GLN A 104 14.67 11.29 -3.01
CA GLN A 104 15.62 12.30 -3.50
C GLN A 104 14.90 13.56 -3.97
#